data_AF-A0A6J6V3Y9-F1
#
_entry.id   AF-A0A6J6V3Y9-F1
#
_cell.length_a   1.000
_cell.length_b   1.000
_cell.length_c   1.000
_cell.angle_alpha   90.00
_cell.angle_beta   90.00
_cell.angle_gamma   90.00
#
_symmetry.space_group_name_H-M   'P 1'
#
loop_
_entity.id
_entity.type
_entity.pdbx_description
1 polymer ?
#
loop_
_entity_poly.entity_id
_entity_poly.type
_entity_poly.pdbx_seq_one_letter_code
_entity_poly.pdbx_strand_id
1 'polypeptide(L)'
;MIYLAMALEGKMAIAAIIAVIHDVFITVGIYALVGFEVTPATVIGFLTILGYSLYDTVVVFDKVRENTKGIAASGRSTYSKAANLAVNQTIVRSFNTSLVALLPVGSILFVGAGLLGAGTLKDLSLALFIGLATGTYSSLCIATPILAGLREREPAMQALAKRVGNRADKPVAASTSSTNSTVERGPRNQPKRDRRR
;
A
#
# COMPACT_ATOMS: atom_id res chain seq x y z
N MET A 1 -9.33 15.82 7.65
CA MET A 1 -9.33 15.25 9.03
C MET A 1 -10.67 14.65 9.44
N ILE A 2 -11.78 15.39 9.38
CA ILE A 2 -13.13 14.83 9.69
C ILE A 2 -13.47 13.63 8.79
N TYR A 3 -13.16 13.71 7.49
CA TYR A 3 -13.35 12.59 6.57
C TYR A 3 -12.58 11.32 6.96
N LEU A 4 -11.30 11.45 7.35
CA LEU A 4 -10.48 10.31 7.79
C LEU A 4 -11.07 9.63 9.04
N ALA A 5 -11.56 10.41 9.99
CA ALA A 5 -12.16 9.89 11.22
C ALA A 5 -13.47 9.13 10.99
N MET A 6 -14.21 9.46 9.92
CA MET A 6 -15.43 8.74 9.53
C MET A 6 -15.15 7.55 8.60
N ALA A 7 -14.16 7.65 7.71
CA ALA A 7 -13.85 6.62 6.72
C ALA A 7 -12.99 5.47 7.27
N LEU A 8 -12.18 5.73 8.32
CA LEU A 8 -11.18 4.80 8.83
C LEU A 8 -11.36 4.54 10.33
N GLU A 9 -10.96 3.35 10.78
CA GLU A 9 -10.89 3.04 12.23
C GLU A 9 -9.89 3.98 12.93
N GLY A 10 -10.11 4.30 14.21
CA GLY A 10 -9.36 5.36 14.90
C GLY A 10 -7.83 5.28 14.79
N LYS A 11 -7.24 4.07 14.85
CA LYS A 11 -5.78 3.88 14.69
C LYS A 11 -5.29 4.10 13.26
N MET A 12 -6.12 3.76 12.27
CA MET A 12 -5.86 4.09 10.86
C MET A 12 -5.96 5.60 10.65
N ALA A 13 -6.94 6.28 11.25
CA ALA A 13 -7.04 7.73 11.17
C ALA A 13 -5.78 8.42 11.77
N ILE A 14 -5.27 7.95 12.93
CA ILE A 14 -4.05 8.48 13.54
C ILE A 14 -2.83 8.29 12.62
N ALA A 15 -2.64 7.09 12.07
CA ALA A 15 -1.54 6.81 11.16
C ALA A 15 -1.58 7.70 9.90
N ALA A 16 -2.78 7.91 9.34
CA ALA A 16 -2.99 8.80 8.18
C ALA A 16 -2.68 10.26 8.53
N ILE A 17 -3.10 10.74 9.70
CA ILE A 17 -2.80 12.11 10.15
C ILE A 17 -1.28 12.33 10.27
N ILE A 18 -0.56 11.37 10.86
CA ILE A 18 0.90 11.48 11.01
C ILE A 18 1.60 11.52 9.64
N ALA A 19 1.18 10.68 8.70
CA ALA A 19 1.72 10.70 7.34
C ALA A 19 1.49 12.06 6.65
N VAL A 20 0.28 12.63 6.78
CA VAL A 20 -0.05 13.94 6.21
C VAL A 20 0.77 15.06 6.86
N ILE A 21 0.98 15.03 8.18
CA ILE A 21 1.85 16.00 8.87
C ILE A 21 3.27 15.91 8.33
N HIS A 22 3.79 14.70 8.12
CA HIS A 22 5.10 14.48 7.52
C HIS A 22 5.20 15.07 6.11
N ASP A 23 4.16 14.91 5.28
CA ASP A 23 4.11 15.48 3.92
C ASP A 23 4.16 17.01 3.94
N VAL A 24 3.38 17.64 4.84
CA VAL A 24 3.43 19.09 5.04
C VAL A 24 4.82 19.53 5.50
N PHE A 25 5.42 18.81 6.45
CA PHE A 25 6.72 19.16 6.99
C PHE A 25 7.82 19.11 5.93
N ILE A 26 7.85 18.05 5.09
CA ILE A 26 8.83 17.94 4.00
C ILE A 26 8.58 19.01 2.94
N THR A 27 7.33 19.19 2.50
CA THR A 27 7.02 20.16 1.44
C THR A 27 7.34 21.58 1.86
N VAL A 28 6.95 21.99 3.07
CA VAL A 28 7.27 23.31 3.63
C VAL A 28 8.78 23.45 3.87
N GLY A 29 9.44 22.41 4.38
CA GLY A 29 10.89 22.40 4.60
C GLY A 29 11.69 22.62 3.32
N ILE A 30 11.32 21.93 2.23
CA ILE A 30 11.96 22.15 0.93
C ILE A 30 11.64 23.54 0.40
N TYR A 31 10.41 24.02 0.56
CA TYR A 31 10.02 25.37 0.14
C TYR A 31 10.83 26.46 0.84
N ALA A 32 11.04 26.31 2.15
CA ALA A 32 11.84 27.21 2.96
C ALA A 32 13.33 27.19 2.58
N LEU A 33 13.88 26.02 2.21
CA LEU A 33 15.27 25.89 1.78
C LEU A 33 15.55 26.55 0.43
N VAL A 34 14.60 26.51 -0.49
CA VAL A 34 14.77 27.13 -1.82
C VAL A 34 14.50 28.65 -1.78
N GLY A 35 13.88 29.15 -0.71
CA GLY A 35 13.66 30.58 -0.50
C GLY A 35 12.57 31.18 -1.39
N PHE A 36 11.59 30.38 -1.81
CA PHE A 36 10.46 30.86 -2.60
C PHE A 36 9.45 31.65 -1.75
N GLU A 37 8.77 32.60 -2.38
CA GLU A 37 7.75 33.41 -1.73
C GLU A 37 6.48 32.60 -1.45
N VAL A 38 5.90 32.78 -0.27
CA VAL A 38 4.58 32.21 0.05
C VAL A 38 3.51 33.09 -0.58
N THR A 39 2.93 32.61 -1.69
CA THR A 39 1.84 33.30 -2.40
C THR A 39 0.53 32.53 -2.25
N PRO A 40 -0.64 33.12 -2.54
CA PRO A 40 -1.90 32.38 -2.57
C PRO A 40 -1.86 31.14 -3.49
N ALA A 41 -1.07 31.18 -4.57
CA ALA A 41 -0.88 30.05 -5.46
C ALA A 41 -0.18 28.87 -4.76
N THR A 42 0.81 29.14 -3.89
CA THR A 42 1.51 28.07 -3.15
C THR A 42 0.59 27.37 -2.17
N VAL A 43 -0.32 28.12 -1.52
CA VAL A 43 -1.35 27.57 -0.62
C VAL A 43 -2.29 26.63 -1.39
N ILE A 44 -2.71 27.00 -2.60
CA ILE A 44 -3.50 26.13 -3.47
C ILE A 44 -2.72 24.84 -3.77
N GLY A 45 -1.44 24.96 -4.15
CA GLY A 45 -0.57 23.81 -4.39
C GLY A 45 -0.49 22.86 -3.20
N PHE A 46 -0.26 23.38 -1.99
CA PHE A 46 -0.24 22.58 -0.78
C PHE A 46 -1.58 21.87 -0.52
N LEU A 47 -2.71 22.58 -0.67
CA LEU A 47 -4.03 21.98 -0.45
C LEU A 47 -4.32 20.84 -1.45
N THR A 48 -3.90 21.00 -2.71
CA THR A 48 -4.02 19.97 -3.75
C THR A 48 -3.21 18.72 -3.39
N ILE A 49 -1.97 18.89 -2.95
CA ILE A 49 -1.11 17.76 -2.56
C ILE A 49 -1.69 17.01 -1.36
N LEU A 50 -2.23 17.73 -0.37
CA LEU A 50 -2.86 17.10 0.78
C LEU A 50 -4.07 16.26 0.37
N GLY A 51 -4.90 16.76 -0.55
CA GLY A 51 -5.99 15.98 -1.11
C GLY A 51 -5.50 14.71 -1.82
N TYR A 52 -4.42 14.82 -2.59
CA TYR A 52 -3.82 13.70 -3.31
C TYR A 52 -3.23 12.64 -2.38
N SER A 53 -2.41 13.04 -1.40
CA SER A 53 -1.81 12.14 -0.41
C SER A 53 -2.86 11.42 0.44
N LEU A 54 -3.94 12.12 0.80
CA LEU A 54 -5.08 11.52 1.51
C LEU A 54 -5.77 10.43 0.69
N TYR A 55 -6.02 10.69 -0.60
CA TYR A 55 -6.64 9.71 -1.49
C TYR A 55 -5.82 8.42 -1.54
N ASP A 56 -4.51 8.56 -1.73
CA ASP A 56 -3.62 7.40 -1.82
C ASP A 56 -3.54 6.63 -0.49
N THR A 57 -3.44 7.35 0.63
CA THR A 57 -3.44 6.74 1.98
C THR A 57 -4.72 5.94 2.25
N VAL A 58 -5.90 6.47 1.88
CA VAL A 58 -7.19 5.78 2.09
C VAL A 58 -7.27 4.49 1.30
N VAL A 59 -6.79 4.48 0.05
CA VAL A 59 -6.80 3.28 -0.79
C VAL A 59 -5.88 2.19 -0.22
N VAL A 60 -4.68 2.57 0.23
CA VAL A 60 -3.74 1.63 0.87
C VAL A 60 -4.35 1.09 2.17
N PHE A 61 -4.94 1.95 3.00
CA PHE A 61 -5.52 1.53 4.28
C PHE A 61 -6.77 0.67 4.12
N ASP A 62 -7.59 0.92 3.11
CA ASP A 62 -8.71 0.03 2.81
C ASP A 62 -8.21 -1.38 2.43
N LYS A 63 -7.13 -1.46 1.64
CA LYS A 63 -6.51 -2.75 1.31
C LYS A 63 -5.86 -3.42 2.52
N VAL A 64 -5.21 -2.66 3.41
CA VAL A 64 -4.66 -3.18 4.68
C VAL A 64 -5.80 -3.74 5.54
N ARG A 65 -6.91 -3.02 5.65
CA ARG A 65 -8.11 -3.46 6.40
C ARG A 65 -8.68 -4.75 5.79
N GLU A 66 -8.77 -4.82 4.47
CA GLU A 66 -9.23 -6.02 3.77
C GLU A 66 -8.32 -7.24 4.05
N ASN A 67 -7.00 -7.07 3.93
CA ASN A 67 -6.03 -8.15 4.14
C ASN A 67 -5.88 -8.57 5.61
N THR A 68 -6.21 -7.68 6.55
CA THR A 68 -6.15 -7.95 7.99
C THR A 68 -7.49 -8.39 8.58
N LYS A 69 -8.58 -8.35 7.79
CA LYS A 69 -9.91 -8.79 8.20
C LYS A 69 -9.88 -10.28 8.56
N GLY A 70 -10.22 -10.61 9.81
CA GLY A 70 -10.25 -11.99 10.29
C GLY A 70 -8.87 -12.65 10.50
N ILE A 71 -7.77 -11.89 10.42
CA ILE A 71 -6.41 -12.44 10.54
C ILE A 71 -6.16 -13.08 11.92
N ALA A 72 -6.76 -12.52 12.97
CA ALA A 72 -6.72 -13.03 14.34
C ALA A 72 -7.34 -14.44 14.46
N ALA A 73 -8.39 -14.72 13.68
CA ALA A 73 -9.06 -16.01 13.67
C ALA A 73 -8.31 -17.04 12.81
N SER A 74 -7.76 -16.62 11.66
CA SER A 74 -7.08 -17.52 10.73
C SER A 74 -5.71 -18.01 11.24
N GLY A 75 -4.95 -17.17 11.93
CA GLY A 75 -3.64 -17.58 12.48
C GLY A 75 -2.59 -17.92 11.41
N ARG A 76 -2.75 -17.47 10.16
CA ARG A 76 -1.87 -17.81 9.03
C ARG A 76 -0.71 -16.84 8.82
N SER A 77 -0.87 -15.57 9.20
CA SER A 77 0.14 -14.52 9.00
C SER A 77 0.04 -13.48 10.11
N THR A 78 1.14 -12.73 10.32
CA THR A 78 1.17 -11.59 11.24
C THR A 78 0.56 -10.36 10.59
N TYR A 79 0.18 -9.37 11.41
CA TYR A 79 -0.37 -8.09 10.93
C TYR A 79 0.60 -7.42 9.94
N SER A 80 1.89 -7.32 10.28
CA SER A 80 2.90 -6.73 9.38
C SER A 80 3.02 -7.45 8.03
N LYS A 81 2.92 -8.79 7.99
CA LYS A 81 2.95 -9.52 6.72
C LYS A 81 1.73 -9.21 5.84
N ALA A 82 0.55 -9.12 6.44
CA ALA A 82 -0.66 -8.76 5.71
C ALA A 82 -0.67 -7.29 5.26
N ALA A 83 -0.15 -6.39 6.09
CA ALA A 83 0.04 -4.98 5.74
C ALA A 83 1.02 -4.82 4.57
N ASN A 84 2.16 -5.51 4.60
CA ASN A 84 3.13 -5.51 3.49
C ASN A 84 2.54 -6.08 2.19
N LEU A 85 1.72 -7.13 2.30
CA LEU A 85 0.99 -7.67 1.15
C LEU A 85 0.03 -6.64 0.56
N ALA A 86 -0.66 -5.87 1.41
CA ALA A 86 -1.56 -4.81 0.95
C ALA A 86 -0.82 -3.72 0.18
N VAL A 87 0.34 -3.29 0.68
CA VAL A 87 1.22 -2.32 0.00
C VAL A 87 1.62 -2.86 -1.38
N ASN A 88 2.09 -4.10 -1.46
CA ASN A 88 2.47 -4.70 -2.75
C ASN A 88 1.31 -4.76 -3.75
N GLN A 89 0.07 -4.92 -3.27
CA GLN A 89 -1.12 -4.95 -4.12
C GLN A 89 -1.55 -3.55 -4.59
N THR A 90 -1.16 -2.48 -3.90
CA THR A 90 -1.56 -1.11 -4.22
C THR A 90 -0.45 -0.28 -4.87
N ILE A 91 0.83 -0.67 -4.77
CA ILE A 91 1.98 0.06 -5.35
C ILE A 91 1.74 0.44 -6.82
N VAL A 92 1.35 -0.52 -7.67
CA VAL A 92 1.20 -0.26 -9.10
C VAL A 92 0.13 0.79 -9.37
N ARG A 93 -0.97 0.78 -8.61
CA ARG A 93 -2.03 1.78 -8.72
C ARG A 93 -1.52 3.15 -8.30
N SER A 94 -0.97 3.26 -7.09
CA SER A 94 -0.46 4.53 -6.54
C SER A 94 0.58 5.15 -7.48
N PHE A 95 1.55 4.34 -7.92
CA PHE A 95 2.59 4.77 -8.84
C PHE A 95 2.00 5.28 -10.16
N ASN A 96 1.07 4.53 -10.78
CA ASN A 96 0.45 4.94 -12.04
C ASN A 96 -0.32 6.26 -11.90
N THR A 97 -1.12 6.40 -10.85
CA THR A 97 -1.88 7.64 -10.62
C THR A 97 -0.94 8.82 -10.36
N SER A 98 0.13 8.62 -9.60
CA SER A 98 1.08 9.69 -9.29
C SER A 98 1.86 10.13 -10.51
N LEU A 99 2.30 9.19 -11.35
CA LEU A 99 3.04 9.50 -12.56
C LEU A 99 2.19 10.28 -13.57
N VAL A 100 0.92 9.87 -13.73
CA VAL A 100 -0.03 10.59 -14.60
C VAL A 100 -0.28 12.02 -14.12
N ALA A 101 -0.25 12.27 -12.81
CA ALA A 101 -0.38 13.62 -12.26
C ALA A 101 0.95 14.41 -12.31
N LEU A 102 2.09 13.74 -12.15
CA LEU A 102 3.41 14.36 -12.05
C LEU A 102 3.97 14.75 -13.42
N LEU A 103 3.62 14.03 -14.49
CA LEU A 103 4.06 14.33 -15.86
C LEU A 103 3.56 15.70 -16.37
N PRO A 104 2.26 16.05 -16.29
CA PRO A 104 1.78 17.37 -16.69
C PRO A 104 2.33 18.50 -15.81
N VAL A 105 2.37 18.29 -14.49
CA VAL A 105 2.91 19.27 -13.55
C VAL A 105 4.40 19.51 -13.80
N GLY A 106 5.16 18.45 -14.04
CA GLY A 106 6.56 18.52 -14.44
C GLY A 106 6.72 19.24 -15.79
N SER A 107 5.87 18.95 -16.77
CA SER A 107 5.88 19.65 -18.06
C SER A 107 5.68 21.15 -17.88
N ILE A 108 4.73 21.58 -17.03
CA ILE A 108 4.52 22.99 -16.70
C ILE A 108 5.71 23.58 -15.97
N LEU A 109 6.34 22.85 -15.04
CA LEU A 109 7.49 23.33 -14.29
C LEU A 109 8.73 23.51 -15.18
N PHE A 110 9.06 22.53 -16.03
CA PHE A 110 10.27 22.56 -16.84
C PHE A 110 10.09 23.33 -18.16
N VAL A 111 8.99 23.11 -18.87
CA VAL A 111 8.69 23.76 -20.16
C VAL A 111 8.02 25.11 -19.91
N GLY A 112 6.99 25.15 -19.07
CA GLY A 112 6.21 26.35 -18.80
C GLY A 112 6.99 27.43 -18.06
N ALA A 113 7.50 27.13 -16.87
CA ALA A 113 8.24 28.11 -16.08
C ALA A 113 9.68 28.33 -16.59
N GLY A 114 10.30 27.33 -17.23
CA GLY A 114 11.65 27.43 -17.77
C GLY A 114 11.75 28.28 -19.04
N LEU A 115 10.82 28.12 -20.00
CA LEU A 115 10.88 28.80 -21.30
C LEU A 115 10.02 30.07 -21.37
N LEU A 116 8.89 30.12 -20.67
CA LEU A 116 7.92 31.24 -20.79
C LEU A 116 8.06 32.29 -19.67
N GLY A 117 8.94 32.08 -18.68
CA GLY A 117 9.29 33.07 -17.66
C GLY A 117 8.16 33.45 -16.69
N ALA A 118 7.10 32.64 -16.61
CA ALA A 118 5.98 32.91 -15.71
C ALA A 118 6.32 32.54 -14.25
N GLY A 119 6.76 33.54 -13.47
CA GLY A 119 7.17 33.36 -12.06
C GLY A 119 6.10 32.70 -11.19
N THR A 120 4.85 33.14 -11.28
CA THR A 120 3.75 32.58 -10.45
C THR A 120 3.41 31.12 -10.80
N LEU A 121 3.53 30.73 -12.07
CA LEU A 121 3.34 29.34 -12.50
C LEU A 121 4.48 28.44 -12.01
N LYS A 122 5.70 28.97 -11.90
CA LYS A 122 6.86 28.27 -11.35
C LYS A 122 6.61 27.87 -9.90
N ASP A 123 6.15 28.82 -9.10
CA ASP A 123 5.96 28.62 -7.65
C ASP A 123 4.88 27.57 -7.37
N LEU A 124 3.77 27.61 -8.10
CA LEU A 124 2.69 26.63 -8.03
C LEU A 124 3.15 25.24 -8.49
N SER A 125 3.76 25.15 -9.68
CA SER A 125 4.14 23.87 -10.28
C SER A 125 5.28 23.19 -9.52
N LEU A 126 6.20 23.96 -8.92
CA LEU A 126 7.25 23.43 -8.06
C LEU A 126 6.68 22.87 -6.75
N ALA A 127 5.77 23.62 -6.10
CA ALA A 127 5.08 23.14 -4.91
C ALA A 127 4.39 21.81 -5.20
N LEU A 128 3.56 21.76 -6.26
CA LEU A 128 2.85 20.56 -6.71
C LEU A 128 3.80 19.41 -7.05
N PHE A 129 4.87 19.67 -7.79
CA PHE A 129 5.81 18.63 -8.22
C PHE A 129 6.48 17.94 -7.03
N ILE A 130 7.03 18.73 -6.11
CA ILE A 130 7.71 18.21 -4.93
C ILE A 130 6.71 17.45 -4.05
N GLY A 131 5.56 18.05 -3.77
CA GLY A 131 4.59 17.42 -2.88
C GLY A 131 3.91 16.19 -3.45
N LEU A 132 3.67 16.10 -4.76
CA LEU A 132 3.23 14.84 -5.38
C LEU A 132 4.32 13.77 -5.30
N ALA A 133 5.58 14.12 -5.57
CA ALA A 133 6.69 13.19 -5.50
C ALA A 133 6.86 12.62 -4.08
N THR A 134 6.89 13.50 -3.07
CA THR A 134 7.08 13.08 -1.67
C THR A 134 5.84 12.43 -1.08
N GLY A 135 4.65 12.92 -1.43
CA GLY A 135 3.37 12.39 -0.93
C GLY A 135 3.12 10.95 -1.36
N THR A 136 3.43 10.62 -2.63
CA THR A 136 3.30 9.25 -3.14
C THR A 136 4.24 8.27 -2.42
N TYR A 137 5.44 8.70 -2.08
CA TYR A 137 6.36 7.87 -1.30
C TYR A 137 5.88 7.70 0.14
N SER A 138 5.47 8.78 0.78
CA SER A 138 5.11 8.83 2.20
C SER A 138 3.83 8.03 2.53
N SER A 139 2.81 8.11 1.67
CA SER A 139 1.56 7.34 1.83
C SER A 139 1.80 5.82 1.85
N LEU A 140 2.78 5.30 1.09
CA LEU A 140 3.09 3.87 1.07
C LEU A 140 4.13 3.47 2.11
N CYS A 141 5.25 4.19 2.16
CA CYS A 141 6.42 3.79 2.92
C CYS A 141 6.41 4.28 4.38
N ILE A 142 5.56 5.24 4.73
CA ILE A 142 5.48 5.79 6.10
C ILE A 142 4.14 5.46 6.76
N ALA A 143 3.02 5.66 6.06
CA ALA A 143 1.71 5.45 6.67
C ALA A 143 1.46 3.99 7.08
N THR A 144 1.86 3.02 6.24
CA THR A 144 1.61 1.60 6.50
C THR A 144 2.48 1.02 7.62
N PRO A 145 3.80 1.28 7.68
CA PRO A 145 4.62 0.84 8.81
C PRO A 145 4.20 1.46 10.15
N ILE A 146 3.80 2.74 10.16
CA ILE A 146 3.26 3.39 11.36
C ILE A 146 1.99 2.65 11.82
N LEU A 147 1.07 2.36 10.89
CA LEU A 147 -0.14 1.61 11.20
C LEU A 147 0.18 0.21 11.74
N ALA A 148 1.11 -0.51 11.11
CA ALA A 148 1.53 -1.84 11.55
C ALA A 148 2.11 -1.79 12.97
N GLY A 149 2.98 -0.82 13.26
CA GLY A 149 3.55 -0.63 14.61
C GLY A 149 2.50 -0.29 15.67
N LEU A 150 1.50 0.53 15.35
CA LEU A 150 0.39 0.83 16.28
C LEU A 150 -0.48 -0.41 16.56
N ARG A 151 -0.65 -1.29 15.57
CA ARG A 151 -1.50 -2.47 15.67
C ARG A 151 -0.82 -3.66 16.31
N GLU A 152 0.48 -3.84 16.11
CA GLU A 152 1.25 -4.90 16.77
C GLU A 152 1.39 -4.70 18.29
N ARG A 153 1.17 -3.48 18.78
CA ARG A 153 1.06 -3.20 20.22
C ARG A 153 -0.23 -3.72 20.85
N GLU A 154 -1.21 -4.16 20.07
CA GLU A 154 -2.44 -4.74 20.62
C GLU A 154 -2.21 -6.16 21.16
N PRO A 155 -2.78 -6.50 22.34
CA PRO A 155 -2.61 -7.82 22.94
C PRO A 155 -3.11 -8.95 22.02
N ALA A 156 -4.16 -8.69 21.24
CA ALA A 156 -4.68 -9.64 20.25
C ALA A 156 -3.66 -9.93 19.12
N MET A 157 -2.93 -8.92 18.65
CA MET A 157 -1.93 -9.07 17.60
C MET A 157 -0.62 -9.69 18.12
N GLN A 158 -0.25 -9.42 19.37
CA GLN A 158 0.87 -10.10 20.03
C GLN A 158 0.59 -11.59 20.23
N ALA A 159 -0.64 -11.94 20.65
CA ALA A 159 -1.07 -13.33 20.77
C ALA A 159 -1.04 -14.03 19.42
N LEU A 160 -1.49 -13.36 18.35
CA LEU A 160 -1.41 -13.86 16.97
C LEU A 160 0.04 -14.09 16.54
N ALA A 161 0.93 -13.11 16.76
CA ALA A 161 2.35 -13.22 16.39
C ALA A 161 3.02 -14.41 17.09
N LYS A 162 2.76 -14.62 18.38
CA LYS A 162 3.22 -15.81 19.13
C LYS A 162 2.67 -17.11 18.53
N ARG A 163 1.38 -17.17 18.19
CA ARG A 163 0.77 -18.37 17.58
C ARG A 163 1.34 -18.70 16.20
N VAL A 164 1.60 -17.68 15.38
CA VAL A 164 2.21 -17.83 14.05
C VAL A 164 3.68 -18.26 14.17
N GLY A 165 4.44 -17.67 15.11
CA GLY A 165 5.81 -18.06 15.40
C GLY A 165 5.92 -19.52 15.83
N ASN A 166 5.10 -19.96 16.79
CA ASN A 166 5.05 -21.34 17.26
C ASN A 166 4.65 -22.34 16.16
N ARG A 167 3.96 -21.90 15.11
CA ARG A 167 3.58 -22.73 13.95
C ARG A 167 4.67 -22.77 12.88
N ALA A 168 5.46 -21.71 12.75
CA ALA A 168 6.61 -21.66 11.83
C ALA A 168 7.78 -22.52 12.33
N ASP A 169 7.95 -22.63 13.66
CA ASP A 169 8.98 -23.48 14.29
C ASP A 169 8.62 -24.97 14.35
N LYS A 170 7.36 -25.35 14.09
CA LYS A 170 7.01 -26.75 13.87
C LYS A 170 7.37 -27.09 12.42
N PRO A 171 8.40 -27.92 12.16
CA PRO A 171 8.60 -28.45 10.82
C PRO A 171 7.32 -29.19 10.45
N VAL A 172 6.94 -29.11 9.18
CA VAL A 172 5.87 -29.94 8.60
C VAL A 172 6.33 -31.40 8.65
N ALA A 173 6.24 -32.00 9.82
CA ALA A 173 6.41 -33.43 10.00
C ALA A 173 5.10 -34.09 9.53
N ALA A 174 5.24 -34.92 8.50
CA ALA A 174 4.29 -35.92 8.02
C ALA A 174 3.06 -35.42 7.23
N SER A 175 3.26 -35.15 5.94
CA SER A 175 2.28 -35.51 4.90
C SER A 175 2.93 -35.74 3.54
N THR A 176 3.92 -36.64 3.47
CA THR A 176 4.31 -37.32 2.21
C THR A 176 4.85 -38.70 2.55
N SER A 177 4.01 -39.58 3.10
CA SER A 177 4.23 -41.02 2.97
C SER A 177 3.58 -41.46 1.66
N SER A 178 4.37 -41.44 0.59
CA SER A 178 4.02 -42.05 -0.70
C SER A 178 3.86 -43.56 -0.52
N THR A 179 2.64 -44.01 -0.32
CA THR A 179 2.29 -45.44 -0.44
C THR A 179 2.33 -45.79 -1.93
N ASN A 180 3.48 -46.25 -2.42
CA ASN A 180 3.57 -46.96 -3.69
C ASN A 180 2.89 -48.32 -3.53
N SER A 181 1.59 -48.40 -3.83
CA SER A 181 0.94 -49.66 -4.16
C SER A 181 1.19 -49.95 -5.64
N THR A 182 2.21 -50.77 -5.89
CA THR A 182 2.37 -51.48 -7.16
C THR A 182 1.13 -52.34 -7.40
N VAL A 183 0.18 -51.81 -8.17
CA VAL A 183 -0.95 -52.59 -8.69
C VAL A 183 -0.45 -53.36 -9.90
N GLU A 184 -0.01 -54.59 -9.66
CA GLU A 184 0.26 -55.60 -10.68
C GLU A 184 -1.04 -55.88 -11.45
N ARG A 185 -1.17 -55.29 -12.64
CA ARG A 185 -2.33 -55.51 -13.53
C ARG A 185 -2.19 -56.87 -14.21
N GLY A 186 -2.90 -57.87 -13.70
CA GLY A 186 -3.08 -59.17 -14.38
C GLY A 186 -3.78 -59.05 -15.74
N PRO A 187 -3.56 -60.01 -16.67
CA PRO A 187 -4.03 -59.91 -18.05
C PRO A 187 -5.57 -59.99 -18.15
N ARG A 188 -6.13 -58.99 -18.82
CA ARG A 188 -7.58 -58.76 -18.99
C ARG A 188 -8.12 -59.70 -20.07
N ASN A 189 -8.75 -60.81 -19.66
CA ASN A 189 -9.43 -61.74 -20.56
C ASN A 189 -10.70 -61.08 -21.13
N GLN A 190 -10.71 -60.74 -22.42
CA GLN A 190 -11.90 -60.17 -23.10
C GLN A 190 -12.77 -61.30 -23.66
N PRO A 191 -14.09 -61.34 -23.39
CA PRO A 191 -14.99 -62.25 -24.08
C PRO A 191 -15.29 -61.75 -25.50
N LYS A 192 -15.06 -62.63 -26.47
CA LYS A 192 -15.27 -62.44 -27.91
C LYS A 192 -16.78 -62.31 -28.19
N ARG A 193 -17.23 -61.13 -28.62
CA ARG A 193 -18.63 -60.86 -28.99
C ARG A 193 -18.96 -61.59 -30.28
N ASP A 194 -19.71 -62.69 -30.15
CA ASP A 194 -20.20 -63.49 -31.27
C ASP A 194 -21.26 -62.69 -32.05
N ARG A 195 -21.09 -62.62 -33.37
CA ARG A 195 -21.93 -61.87 -34.29
C ARG A 195 -22.72 -62.90 -35.09
N ARG A 196 -24.00 -63.12 -34.75
CA ARG A 196 -24.89 -63.97 -35.55
C ARG A 196 -26.22 -63.27 -35.85
N ARG A 197 -26.41 -63.15 -37.17
CA ARG A 197 -27.63 -63.02 -37.99
C ARG A 197 -28.44 -61.73 -37.87
#